data_AF-A0AA88YSM6-F1
#
_entry.id   AF-A0AA88YSM6-F1
#
_cell.length_a   1.000
_cell.length_b   1.000
_cell.length_c   1.000
_cell.angle_alpha   90.00
_cell.angle_beta   90.00
_cell.angle_gamma   90.00
#
_symmetry.space_group_name_H-M   'P 1'
#
loop_
_entity.id
_entity.type
_entity.pdbx_description
1 polymer ?
#
loop_
_entity_poly.entity_id
_entity_poly.type
_entity_poly.pdbx_seq_one_letter_code
_entity_poly.pdbx_strand_id
1 'polypeptide(L)'
;MSCQGGSGGTVCAVKVDIDQDTILDWYALKVNEVQTFSSLFECICEASERGVPGARFKRKIDIKDSSYSSCFIKSSEGASEIEVGWTLLVYETLTKFNCSKVYFKVKNTVEKVRTNVDAFSQLIEGQRKLQQNALRYPSKFGQDPVTRGDWRLKNDFIEKILQTKSIGFHNGEEKTIGRTVVNAICDCLYYIFPHLATLKERFISLPPLFDVLYNKHDLTQDYNDPSKYKHKAKPMERSNLVELTQNLFQILTFPYMSLPRVSDLKQSVLQLASDISKYQEYLGAQNKRMLTLYNLPHPVRQPNDGISTCLR
;
A
#
# COMPACT_ATOMS: atom_id res chain seq x y z
N MET A 1 19.19 33.01 3.12
CA MET A 1 19.90 33.33 1.86
C MET A 1 19.49 34.72 1.42
N SER A 2 20.35 35.70 1.65
CA SER A 2 20.20 37.05 1.12
C SER A 2 21.44 37.36 0.29
N CYS A 3 21.31 37.35 -1.03
CA CYS A 3 22.23 38.09 -1.87
C CYS A 3 21.95 39.57 -1.59
N GLN A 4 22.72 40.18 -0.68
CA GLN A 4 22.57 41.60 -0.40
C GLN A 4 23.32 42.41 -1.46
N GLY A 5 22.58 43.30 -2.12
CA GLY A 5 23.09 44.36 -2.97
C GLY A 5 22.03 44.81 -3.97
N GLY A 6 21.30 45.88 -3.64
CA GLY A 6 20.55 46.68 -4.61
C GLY A 6 19.06 46.36 -4.77
N SER A 7 18.26 47.42 -4.79
CA SER A 7 16.80 47.50 -4.95
C SER A 7 16.27 46.83 -6.22
N GLY A 8 15.19 46.02 -6.10
CA GLY A 8 14.45 45.50 -7.27
C GLY A 8 14.44 43.98 -7.48
N GLY A 9 14.85 43.15 -6.51
CA GLY A 9 14.91 41.69 -6.75
C GLY A 9 13.53 41.02 -6.88
N THR A 10 13.30 40.35 -8.00
CA THR A 10 12.14 39.47 -8.22
C THR A 10 12.31 38.16 -7.47
N VAL A 11 11.22 37.65 -6.88
CA VAL A 11 11.24 36.33 -6.21
C VAL A 11 10.79 35.27 -7.20
N CYS A 12 11.62 34.24 -7.39
CA CYS A 12 11.27 33.07 -8.18
C CYS A 12 11.29 31.81 -7.30
N ALA A 13 10.48 30.82 -7.64
CA ALA A 13 10.54 29.50 -6.99
C ALA A 13 11.47 28.59 -7.79
N VAL A 14 12.43 27.96 -7.11
CA VAL A 14 13.44 27.11 -7.74
C VAL A 14 13.30 25.67 -7.30
N LYS A 15 13.45 24.73 -8.25
CA LYS A 15 13.51 23.29 -8.00
C LYS A 15 14.75 22.70 -8.67
N VAL A 16 15.42 21.74 -8.01
CA VAL A 16 16.61 21.06 -8.54
C VAL A 16 16.41 19.54 -8.47
N ASP A 17 16.45 18.89 -9.64
CA ASP A 17 16.44 17.43 -9.77
C ASP A 17 17.80 16.93 -10.30
N ILE A 18 18.34 15.90 -9.66
CA ILE A 18 19.56 15.19 -10.06
C ILE A 18 19.22 13.72 -10.28
N ASP A 19 19.49 13.19 -11.48
CA ASP A 19 19.25 11.77 -11.84
C ASP A 19 17.84 11.26 -11.48
N GLN A 20 16.82 12.11 -11.69
CA GLN A 20 15.41 11.86 -11.35
C GLN A 20 15.05 11.94 -9.84
N ASP A 21 15.99 12.28 -8.96
CA ASP A 21 15.71 12.59 -7.56
C ASP A 21 15.65 14.10 -7.30
N THR A 22 14.58 14.56 -6.65
CA THR A 22 14.43 15.96 -6.25
C THR A 22 15.27 16.26 -5.03
N ILE A 23 16.32 17.06 -5.22
CA ILE A 23 17.29 17.41 -4.17
C ILE A 23 16.86 18.67 -3.42
N LEU A 24 16.31 19.63 -4.16
CA LEU A 24 15.69 20.83 -3.64
C LEU A 24 14.30 20.94 -4.26
N ASP A 25 13.26 20.84 -3.44
CA ASP A 25 11.89 21.14 -3.87
C ASP A 25 11.66 22.65 -3.90
N TRP A 26 10.54 23.09 -4.49
CA TRP A 26 10.22 24.50 -4.74
C TRP A 26 10.59 25.42 -3.56
N TYR A 27 11.65 26.19 -3.76
CA TYR A 27 12.19 27.09 -2.76
C TYR A 27 12.25 28.52 -3.31
N ALA A 28 11.69 29.47 -2.57
CA ALA A 28 11.64 30.86 -2.97
C ALA A 28 13.01 31.52 -2.82
N LEU A 29 13.55 32.01 -3.94
CA LEU A 29 14.82 32.72 -4.02
C LEU A 29 14.61 34.10 -4.61
N LYS A 30 15.20 35.10 -3.96
CA LYS A 30 15.29 36.45 -4.50
C LYS A 30 16.42 36.49 -5.52
N VAL A 31 16.10 36.91 -6.73
CA VAL A 31 17.03 36.96 -7.86
C VAL A 31 17.34 38.42 -8.19
N ASN A 32 18.60 38.70 -8.49
CA ASN A 32 19.06 40.03 -8.89
C ASN A 32 18.91 40.21 -10.41
N GLU A 33 18.79 41.46 -10.88
CA GLU A 33 18.58 41.78 -12.30
C GLU A 33 19.72 41.30 -13.21
N VAL A 34 20.95 41.25 -12.69
CA VAL A 34 22.16 40.83 -13.41
C VAL A 34 22.49 39.34 -13.27
N GLN A 35 21.65 38.57 -12.61
CA GLN A 35 21.93 37.17 -12.31
C GLN A 35 21.60 36.27 -13.51
N THR A 36 22.58 35.49 -13.98
CA THR A 36 22.39 34.46 -15.02
C THR A 36 21.93 33.13 -14.40
N PHE A 37 21.34 32.24 -15.20
CA PHE A 37 20.96 30.90 -14.73
C PHE A 37 22.18 30.09 -14.22
N SER A 38 23.37 30.26 -14.81
CA SER A 38 24.62 29.68 -14.29
C SER A 38 24.94 30.17 -12.88
N SER A 39 25.02 31.50 -12.70
CA SER A 39 25.34 32.09 -11.39
C SER A 39 24.28 31.77 -10.33
N LEU A 40 23.00 31.62 -10.72
CA LEU A 40 21.93 31.19 -9.84
C LEU A 40 22.15 29.74 -9.36
N PHE A 41 22.51 28.84 -10.28
CA PHE A 41 22.78 27.45 -9.94
C PHE A 41 24.02 27.28 -9.05
N GLU A 42 25.09 28.01 -9.33
CA GLU A 42 26.29 28.06 -8.48
C GLU A 42 25.96 28.51 -7.05
N CYS A 43 25.15 29.57 -6.92
CA CYS A 43 24.65 30.03 -5.62
C CYS A 43 23.86 28.95 -4.87
N ILE A 44 23.08 28.13 -5.57
CA ILE A 44 22.33 27.02 -4.98
C ILE A 44 23.27 25.90 -4.54
N CYS A 45 24.31 25.60 -5.32
CA CYS A 45 25.34 24.62 -4.98
C CYS A 45 26.08 25.04 -3.70
N GLU A 46 26.57 26.28 -3.63
CA GLU A 46 27.21 26.83 -2.43
C GLU A 46 26.29 26.80 -1.21
N ALA A 47 25.01 27.12 -1.39
CA ALA A 47 24.02 27.07 -0.33
C ALA A 47 23.77 25.65 0.19
N SER A 48 23.86 24.64 -0.68
CA SER A 48 23.77 23.23 -0.30
C SER A 48 24.96 22.77 0.54
N GLU A 49 26.17 23.31 0.27
CA GLU A 49 27.38 22.99 1.02
C GLU A 49 27.39 23.60 2.42
N ARG A 50 26.96 24.88 2.52
CA ARG A 50 26.95 25.65 3.77
C ARG A 50 25.80 25.28 4.71
N GLY A 51 24.79 24.54 4.24
CA GLY A 51 23.67 24.07 5.06
C GLY A 51 22.81 25.23 5.59
N VAL A 52 22.23 26.02 4.69
CA VAL A 52 21.46 27.22 5.08
C VAL A 52 20.17 26.85 5.83
N PRO A 53 19.90 27.47 7.00
CA PRO A 53 18.64 27.27 7.74
C PRO A 53 17.42 27.62 6.88
N GLY A 54 16.47 26.68 6.79
CA GLY A 54 15.19 26.86 6.08
C GLY A 54 15.15 26.28 4.65
N ALA A 55 16.30 26.03 4.01
CA ALA A 55 16.36 25.34 2.72
C ALA A 55 16.43 23.82 2.96
N ARG A 56 15.40 23.08 2.51
CA ARG A 56 15.30 21.62 2.69
C ARG A 56 16.05 20.87 1.59
N PHE A 57 17.37 20.98 1.56
CA PHE A 57 18.19 20.14 0.69
C PHE A 57 18.18 18.69 1.22
N LYS A 58 17.85 17.71 0.38
CA LYS A 58 17.91 16.29 0.76
C LYS A 58 19.34 15.77 0.90
N ARG A 59 20.27 16.30 0.09
CA ARG A 59 21.71 16.00 0.10
C ARG A 59 22.50 17.17 -0.49
N LYS A 60 23.82 17.15 -0.28
CA LYS A 60 24.74 18.13 -0.89
C LYS A 60 24.77 17.98 -2.41
N ILE A 61 24.90 19.10 -3.12
CA ILE A 61 25.05 19.15 -4.57
C ILE A 61 26.55 19.27 -4.86
N ASP A 62 27.18 18.16 -5.28
CA ASP A 62 28.61 18.09 -5.61
C ASP A 62 28.81 17.96 -7.13
N ILE A 63 28.35 18.97 -7.88
CA ILE A 63 28.48 19.03 -9.34
C ILE A 63 29.41 20.18 -9.68
N LYS A 64 30.59 19.84 -10.20
CA LYS A 64 31.63 20.82 -10.54
C LYS A 64 31.64 21.25 -12.01
N ASP A 65 31.00 20.49 -12.89
CA ASP A 65 30.87 20.82 -14.31
C ASP A 65 29.39 20.91 -14.73
N SER A 66 28.96 22.11 -15.11
CA SER A 66 27.61 22.48 -15.55
C SER A 66 27.31 22.09 -17.01
N SER A 67 28.19 21.31 -17.65
CA SER A 67 28.13 21.02 -19.09
C SER A 67 27.01 20.05 -19.50
N TYR A 68 26.31 19.43 -18.54
CA TYR A 68 25.32 18.36 -18.80
C TYR A 68 23.95 18.60 -18.15
N SER A 69 23.66 19.85 -17.80
CA SER A 69 22.41 20.24 -17.15
C SER A 69 21.52 21.03 -18.11
N SER A 70 20.21 20.75 -18.09
CA SER A 70 19.19 21.56 -18.77
C SER A 70 18.48 22.43 -17.74
N CYS A 71 18.24 23.68 -18.10
CA CYS A 71 17.48 24.63 -17.29
C CYS A 71 16.13 24.90 -17.96
N PHE A 72 15.06 24.91 -17.18
CA PHE A 72 13.70 25.15 -17.65
C PHE A 72 13.03 26.24 -16.84
N ILE A 73 12.13 26.98 -17.48
CA ILE A 73 11.21 27.89 -16.81
C ILE A 73 9.76 27.42 -16.97
N LYS A 74 8.93 27.78 -16.00
CA LYS A 74 7.52 27.41 -15.98
C LYS A 74 6.63 28.54 -15.45
N SER A 75 5.45 28.69 -16.05
CA SER A 75 4.39 29.57 -15.57
C SER A 75 3.64 28.95 -14.39
N SER A 76 3.02 29.78 -13.55
CA SER A 76 2.15 29.31 -12.46
C SER A 76 0.89 28.59 -12.97
N GLU A 77 0.44 28.91 -14.19
CA GLU A 77 -0.86 28.47 -14.73
C GLU A 77 -0.74 27.47 -15.89
N GLY A 78 0.46 27.27 -16.45
CA GLY A 78 0.70 26.42 -17.62
C GLY A 78 1.52 25.15 -17.33
N ALA A 79 1.19 24.05 -18.02
CA ALA A 79 1.92 22.79 -17.95
C ALA A 79 3.22 22.76 -18.79
N SER A 80 3.40 23.73 -19.70
CA SER A 80 4.52 23.76 -20.64
C SER A 80 5.83 24.19 -19.96
N GLU A 81 6.88 23.41 -20.16
CA GLU A 81 8.24 23.70 -19.71
C GLU A 81 9.05 24.27 -20.90
N ILE A 82 9.70 25.41 -20.70
CA ILE A 82 10.52 26.06 -21.74
C ILE A 82 11.98 25.89 -21.35
N GLU A 83 12.77 25.24 -22.20
CA GLU A 83 14.22 25.13 -22.01
C GLU A 83 14.91 26.48 -22.27
N VAL A 84 15.79 26.88 -21.35
CA VAL A 84 16.48 28.16 -21.38
C VAL A 84 18.00 27.95 -21.29
N GLY A 85 18.74 28.81 -21.99
CA GLY A 85 20.21 28.79 -21.96
C GLY A 85 20.78 29.31 -20.64
N TRP A 86 21.90 28.73 -20.21
CA TRP A 86 22.58 29.02 -18.93
C TRP A 86 23.13 30.45 -18.81
N THR A 87 23.46 31.07 -19.95
CA THR A 87 24.02 32.42 -20.01
C THR A 87 22.96 33.52 -20.01
N LEU A 88 21.68 33.16 -20.11
CA LEU A 88 20.59 34.13 -20.10
C LEU A 88 20.37 34.71 -18.70
N LEU A 89 19.96 35.97 -18.65
CA LEU A 89 19.58 36.66 -17.42
C LEU A 89 18.23 36.12 -16.93
N VAL A 90 18.19 35.71 -15.66
CA VAL A 90 17.00 35.08 -15.06
C VAL A 90 15.83 36.06 -15.05
N TYR A 91 16.07 37.32 -14.63
CA TYR A 91 15.04 38.34 -14.54
C TYR A 91 14.40 38.67 -15.90
N GLU A 92 15.22 38.93 -16.92
CA GLU A 92 14.74 39.24 -18.27
C GLU A 92 13.95 38.07 -18.86
N THR A 93 14.45 36.85 -18.66
CA THR A 93 13.84 35.64 -19.20
C THR A 93 12.50 35.35 -18.52
N LEU A 94 12.42 35.43 -17.19
CA LEU A 94 11.18 35.23 -16.45
C LEU A 94 10.12 36.30 -16.82
N THR A 95 10.54 37.55 -16.98
CA THR A 95 9.65 38.66 -17.38
C THR A 95 9.13 38.48 -18.80
N LYS A 96 10.01 38.13 -19.75
CA LYS A 96 9.67 37.92 -21.16
C LYS A 96 8.67 36.79 -21.37
N PHE A 97 8.79 35.70 -20.61
CA PHE A 97 7.94 34.53 -20.72
C PHE A 97 6.81 34.48 -19.67
N ASN A 98 6.64 35.55 -18.87
CA ASN A 98 5.68 35.62 -17.78
C ASN A 98 5.69 34.37 -16.87
N CYS A 99 6.89 33.97 -16.45
CA CYS A 99 7.15 32.78 -15.65
C CYS A 99 7.63 33.16 -14.24
N SER A 100 7.32 32.32 -13.26
CA SER A 100 7.72 32.53 -11.85
C SER A 100 8.49 31.36 -11.26
N LYS A 101 8.68 30.28 -12.03
CA LYS A 101 9.32 29.03 -11.60
C LYS A 101 10.52 28.70 -12.46
N VAL A 102 11.62 28.33 -11.82
CA VAL A 102 12.86 27.87 -12.45
C VAL A 102 13.14 26.43 -12.01
N TYR A 103 13.48 25.59 -12.98
CA TYR A 103 13.73 24.17 -12.76
C TYR A 103 15.05 23.76 -13.37
N PHE A 104 15.95 23.23 -12.54
CA PHE A 104 17.23 22.69 -12.98
C PHE A 104 17.17 21.17 -13.00
N LYS A 105 17.42 20.59 -14.17
CA LYS A 105 17.55 19.14 -14.36
C LYS A 105 18.99 18.81 -14.67
N VAL A 106 19.69 18.25 -13.70
CA VAL A 106 21.10 17.90 -13.84
C VAL A 106 21.24 16.39 -13.97
N LYS A 107 22.00 15.95 -14.98
CA LYS A 107 22.46 14.57 -15.05
C LYS A 107 23.82 14.52 -14.39
N ASN A 108 23.99 13.67 -13.38
CA ASN A 108 25.29 13.50 -12.78
C ASN A 108 26.16 12.64 -13.71
N THR A 109 26.95 13.30 -14.56
CA THR A 109 28.10 12.68 -15.23
C THR A 109 29.34 12.85 -14.35
N VAL A 110 29.26 12.49 -13.08
CA VAL A 110 30.32 11.63 -12.57
C VAL A 110 30.24 10.41 -13.47
N GLU A 111 31.02 10.41 -14.56
CA GLU A 111 31.62 9.16 -15.01
C GLU A 111 32.00 8.48 -13.70
N LYS A 112 31.29 7.40 -13.36
CA LYS A 112 31.83 6.45 -12.40
C LYS A 112 33.24 6.27 -12.95
N VAL A 113 34.24 6.83 -12.26
CA VAL A 113 35.60 6.35 -12.38
C VAL A 113 35.34 4.86 -12.32
N ARG A 114 35.54 4.19 -13.44
CA ARG A 114 35.58 2.75 -13.45
C ARG A 114 36.84 2.49 -12.61
N THR A 115 36.71 2.54 -11.28
CA THR A 115 37.19 1.42 -10.51
C THR A 115 36.73 0.25 -11.35
N ASN A 116 37.65 -0.60 -11.76
CA ASN A 116 37.26 -1.89 -12.28
C ASN A 116 36.38 -2.51 -11.20
N VAL A 117 35.08 -2.18 -11.21
CA VAL A 117 34.05 -2.88 -10.51
C VAL A 117 34.04 -4.12 -11.35
N ASP A 118 34.84 -5.05 -10.86
CA ASP A 118 35.05 -6.37 -11.41
C ASP A 118 33.73 -6.82 -12.03
N ALA A 119 33.77 -7.34 -13.26
CA ALA A 119 32.55 -7.77 -13.94
C ALA A 119 31.74 -8.71 -13.03
N PHE A 120 32.43 -9.46 -12.18
CA PHE A 120 31.86 -10.26 -11.10
C PHE A 120 31.15 -9.43 -10.01
N SER A 121 31.70 -8.30 -9.57
CA SER A 121 31.03 -7.39 -8.61
C SER A 121 29.78 -6.74 -9.20
N GLN A 122 29.79 -6.37 -10.49
CA GLN A 122 28.58 -5.89 -11.17
C GLN A 122 27.54 -7.00 -11.36
N LEU A 123 27.99 -8.22 -11.65
CA LEU A 123 27.13 -9.40 -11.73
C LEU A 123 26.52 -9.70 -10.35
N ILE A 124 27.32 -9.67 -9.28
CA ILE A 124 26.85 -9.83 -7.90
C ILE A 124 25.85 -8.73 -7.54
N GLU A 125 26.12 -7.47 -7.86
CA GLU A 125 25.21 -6.38 -7.53
C GLU A 125 23.93 -6.44 -8.37
N GLY A 126 24.03 -6.81 -9.65
CA GLY A 126 22.88 -7.09 -10.51
C GLY A 126 22.05 -8.25 -9.98
N GLN A 127 22.69 -9.34 -9.57
CA GLN A 127 22.04 -10.50 -8.97
C GLN A 127 21.42 -10.16 -7.61
N ARG A 128 22.05 -9.30 -6.81
CA ARG A 128 21.53 -8.80 -5.53
C ARG A 128 20.29 -7.93 -5.73
N LYS A 129 20.31 -7.04 -6.73
CA LYS A 129 19.14 -6.21 -7.10
C LYS A 129 18.00 -7.07 -7.65
N LEU A 130 18.30 -8.08 -8.46
CA LEU A 130 17.31 -9.06 -8.91
C LEU A 130 16.73 -9.87 -7.74
N GLN A 131 17.55 -10.29 -6.78
CA GLN A 131 17.09 -11.00 -5.58
C GLN A 131 16.31 -10.11 -4.59
N GLN A 132 16.60 -8.81 -4.56
CA GLN A 132 15.86 -7.81 -3.76
C GLN A 132 14.49 -7.51 -4.38
N ASN A 133 14.41 -7.50 -5.72
CA ASN A 133 13.17 -7.31 -6.47
C ASN A 133 12.39 -8.60 -6.72
N ALA A 134 12.93 -9.76 -6.32
CA ALA A 134 12.24 -11.02 -6.44
C ALA A 134 11.07 -11.09 -5.45
N LEU A 135 9.89 -11.41 -5.96
CA LEU A 135 8.71 -11.68 -5.16
C LEU A 135 8.97 -12.89 -4.24
N ARG A 136 8.86 -12.68 -2.94
CA ARG A 136 8.94 -13.74 -1.93
C ARG A 136 7.56 -14.03 -1.36
N TYR A 137 7.36 -15.26 -0.92
CA TYR A 137 6.12 -15.72 -0.31
C TYR A 137 6.40 -16.26 1.10
N PRO A 138 5.43 -16.18 2.02
CA PRO A 138 5.59 -16.76 3.35
C PRO A 138 5.97 -18.24 3.28
N SER A 139 6.82 -18.70 4.20
CA SER A 139 7.18 -20.12 4.29
C SER A 139 5.96 -20.98 4.62
N LYS A 140 5.98 -22.23 4.13
CA LYS A 140 4.90 -23.19 4.39
C LYS A 140 4.62 -23.33 5.89
N PHE A 141 3.34 -23.43 6.21
CA PHE A 141 2.84 -23.68 7.56
C PHE A 141 2.88 -25.19 7.81
N GLY A 142 3.63 -25.60 8.85
CA GLY A 142 3.80 -27.01 9.23
C GLY A 142 4.83 -27.78 8.39
N GLN A 143 5.33 -28.89 8.94
CA GLN A 143 6.19 -29.84 8.22
C GLN A 143 5.36 -30.86 7.41
N ASP A 144 4.17 -31.23 7.92
CA ASP A 144 3.21 -32.09 7.23
C ASP A 144 1.84 -31.39 7.12
N PRO A 145 1.52 -30.79 5.97
CA PRO A 145 0.27 -30.05 5.77
C PRO A 145 -0.98 -30.95 5.68
N VAL A 146 -0.83 -32.28 5.65
CA VAL A 146 -1.95 -33.21 5.47
C VAL A 146 -2.77 -33.39 6.76
N THR A 147 -2.14 -33.21 7.93
CA THR A 147 -2.76 -33.55 9.23
C THR A 147 -3.54 -32.40 9.87
N ARG A 148 -3.23 -31.14 9.55
CA ARG A 148 -3.91 -29.95 10.10
C ARG A 148 -4.53 -29.08 9.01
N GLY A 149 -5.85 -29.04 8.99
CA GLY A 149 -6.62 -28.32 7.98
C GLY A 149 -6.36 -26.81 7.93
N ASP A 150 -6.05 -26.17 9.06
CA ASP A 150 -5.70 -24.75 9.11
C ASP A 150 -4.38 -24.44 8.39
N TRP A 151 -3.38 -25.32 8.53
CA TRP A 151 -2.12 -25.19 7.81
C TRP A 151 -2.29 -25.48 6.33
N ARG A 152 -3.09 -26.49 5.98
CA ARG A 152 -3.43 -26.79 4.58
C ARG A 152 -4.09 -25.60 3.91
N LEU A 153 -5.05 -24.94 4.57
CA LEU A 153 -5.69 -23.73 4.06
C LEU A 153 -4.68 -22.60 3.82
N LYS A 154 -3.79 -22.35 4.78
CA LYS A 154 -2.78 -21.29 4.65
C LYS A 154 -1.82 -21.56 3.48
N ASN A 155 -1.41 -22.81 3.30
CA ASN A 155 -0.53 -23.20 2.20
C ASN A 155 -1.26 -23.11 0.85
N ASP A 156 -2.50 -23.61 0.76
CA ASP A 156 -3.33 -23.50 -0.44
C ASP A 156 -3.61 -22.04 -0.79
N PHE A 157 -3.83 -21.17 0.20
CA PHE A 157 -3.98 -19.73 -0.02
C PHE A 157 -2.71 -19.12 -0.63
N ILE A 158 -1.54 -19.48 -0.13
CA ILE A 158 -0.27 -19.01 -0.69
C ILE A 158 -0.09 -19.49 -2.12
N GLU A 159 -0.30 -20.78 -2.39
CA GLU A 159 -0.05 -21.37 -3.71
C GLU A 159 -1.12 -20.96 -4.75
N LYS A 160 -2.40 -21.08 -4.41
CA LYS A 160 -3.51 -20.87 -5.35
C LYS A 160 -3.92 -19.40 -5.52
N ILE A 161 -3.65 -18.55 -4.54
CA ILE A 161 -4.03 -17.12 -4.60
C ILE A 161 -2.79 -16.25 -4.75
N LEU A 162 -1.86 -16.30 -3.79
CA LEU A 162 -0.74 -15.35 -3.80
C LEU A 162 0.22 -15.60 -4.97
N GLN A 163 0.67 -16.84 -5.16
CA GLN A 163 1.62 -17.16 -6.24
C GLN A 163 0.98 -17.03 -7.62
N THR A 164 -0.24 -17.55 -7.78
CA THR A 164 -0.97 -17.49 -9.07
C THR A 164 -1.23 -16.04 -9.50
N LYS A 165 -1.53 -15.12 -8.57
CA LYS A 165 -1.71 -13.70 -8.87
C LYS A 165 -0.44 -12.86 -8.75
N SER A 166 0.74 -13.46 -8.54
CA SER A 166 2.01 -12.74 -8.34
C SER A 166 1.97 -11.70 -7.20
N ILE A 167 1.22 -12.00 -6.14
CA ILE A 167 1.08 -11.17 -4.93
C ILE A 167 2.16 -11.60 -3.92
N GLY A 168 3.35 -11.06 -4.11
CA GLY A 168 4.52 -11.34 -3.26
C GLY A 168 5.03 -10.14 -2.47
N PHE A 169 5.92 -10.46 -1.54
CA PHE A 169 6.54 -9.56 -0.59
C PHE A 169 8.02 -9.33 -0.94
N HIS A 170 8.61 -8.25 -0.44
CA HIS A 170 10.01 -7.90 -0.71
C HIS A 170 10.78 -7.79 0.60
N ASN A 171 12.12 -7.89 0.53
CA ASN A 171 13.02 -7.51 1.61
C ASN A 171 12.71 -8.13 3.01
N GLY A 172 12.20 -9.36 3.07
CA GLY A 172 11.91 -10.04 4.34
C GLY A 172 10.49 -9.81 4.88
N GLU A 173 9.69 -8.96 4.23
CA GLU A 173 8.29 -8.73 4.59
C GLU A 173 7.44 -10.00 4.53
N GLU A 174 7.87 -11.03 3.77
CA GLU A 174 7.18 -12.33 3.72
C GLU A 174 7.11 -13.01 5.10
N LYS A 175 8.09 -12.74 5.98
CA LYS A 175 8.18 -13.34 7.31
C LYS A 175 7.32 -12.61 8.35
N THR A 176 7.08 -11.32 8.13
CA THR A 176 6.34 -10.45 9.05
C THR A 176 4.97 -10.14 8.47
N ILE A 177 4.88 -9.11 7.61
CA ILE A 177 3.64 -8.63 7.00
C ILE A 177 2.92 -9.76 6.27
N GLY A 178 3.63 -10.51 5.42
CA GLY A 178 3.02 -11.57 4.64
C GLY A 178 2.44 -12.69 5.48
N ARG A 179 3.12 -13.06 6.57
CA ARG A 179 2.61 -14.06 7.51
C ARG A 179 1.39 -13.56 8.27
N THR A 180 1.39 -12.30 8.70
CA THR A 180 0.24 -11.67 9.36
C THR A 180 -0.97 -11.58 8.43
N VAL A 181 -0.77 -11.20 7.16
CA VAL A 181 -1.83 -11.13 6.15
C VAL A 181 -2.43 -12.51 5.91
N VAL A 182 -1.60 -13.53 5.68
CA VAL A 182 -2.07 -14.90 5.46
C VAL A 182 -2.83 -15.42 6.68
N ASN A 183 -2.31 -15.20 7.89
CA ASN A 183 -2.99 -15.62 9.12
C ASN A 183 -4.36 -14.95 9.26
N ALA A 184 -4.44 -13.62 9.21
CA ALA A 184 -5.70 -12.90 9.41
C ALA A 184 -6.80 -13.34 8.42
N ILE A 185 -6.45 -13.51 7.14
CA ILE A 185 -7.41 -13.96 6.12
C ILE A 185 -7.79 -15.42 6.34
N CYS A 186 -6.80 -16.31 6.46
CA CYS A 186 -7.07 -17.75 6.55
C CYS A 186 -7.73 -18.14 7.86
N ASP A 187 -7.42 -17.48 8.99
CA ASP A 187 -8.06 -17.74 10.27
C ASP A 187 -9.55 -17.35 10.21
N CYS A 188 -9.88 -16.23 9.53
CA CYS A 188 -11.26 -15.86 9.26
C CYS A 188 -11.97 -16.88 8.36
N LEU A 189 -11.37 -17.23 7.22
CA LEU A 189 -11.92 -18.23 6.29
C LEU A 189 -12.12 -19.60 6.97
N TYR A 190 -11.12 -20.07 7.73
CA TYR A 190 -11.19 -21.32 8.47
C TYR A 190 -12.36 -21.33 9.46
N TYR A 191 -12.60 -20.21 10.15
CA TYR A 191 -13.70 -20.09 11.10
C TYR A 191 -15.08 -20.13 10.43
N ILE A 192 -15.25 -19.49 9.27
CA ILE A 192 -16.55 -19.38 8.59
C ILE A 192 -16.87 -20.53 7.63
N PHE A 193 -15.87 -21.29 7.20
CA PHE A 193 -16.01 -22.41 6.26
C PHE A 193 -17.02 -23.48 6.66
N PRO A 194 -17.15 -23.89 7.94
CA PRO A 194 -18.23 -24.80 8.36
C PRO A 194 -19.64 -24.22 8.21
N HIS A 195 -19.75 -22.92 7.95
CA HIS A 195 -21.01 -22.16 8.01
C HIS A 195 -21.40 -21.47 6.71
N LEU A 196 -20.78 -21.85 5.58
CA LEU A 196 -21.03 -21.22 4.27
C LEU A 196 -22.51 -21.28 3.87
N ALA A 197 -23.21 -22.38 4.18
CA ALA A 197 -24.65 -22.48 3.93
C ALA A 197 -25.46 -21.43 4.72
N THR A 198 -25.18 -21.30 6.02
CA THR A 198 -25.84 -20.30 6.89
C THR A 198 -25.56 -18.88 6.43
N LEU A 199 -24.33 -18.57 6.01
CA LEU A 199 -23.99 -17.26 5.48
C LEU A 199 -24.73 -16.97 4.16
N LYS A 200 -24.80 -17.96 3.25
CA LYS A 200 -25.53 -17.83 1.98
C LYS A 200 -27.03 -17.59 2.18
N GLU A 201 -27.67 -18.28 3.12
CA GLU A 201 -29.08 -18.04 3.49
C GLU A 201 -29.32 -16.62 4.01
N ARG A 202 -28.28 -15.97 4.51
CA ARG A 202 -28.30 -14.58 4.99
C ARG A 202 -27.77 -13.59 3.94
N PHE A 203 -27.72 -14.02 2.68
CA PHE A 203 -27.25 -13.24 1.54
C PHE A 203 -25.79 -12.77 1.65
N ILE A 204 -24.97 -13.53 2.38
CA ILE A 204 -23.53 -13.30 2.50
C ILE A 204 -22.80 -14.35 1.67
N SER A 205 -22.13 -13.90 0.62
CA SER A 205 -21.31 -14.72 -0.26
C SER A 205 -19.84 -14.35 -0.12
N LEU A 206 -18.94 -15.34 -0.20
CA LEU A 206 -17.53 -15.06 -0.22
C LEU A 206 -17.10 -14.32 -1.49
N PRO A 207 -16.13 -13.41 -1.39
CA PRO A 207 -15.53 -12.75 -2.55
C PRO A 207 -14.97 -13.77 -3.57
N PRO A 208 -15.07 -13.50 -4.88
CA PRO A 208 -14.69 -14.47 -5.90
C PRO A 208 -13.23 -14.93 -5.87
N LEU A 209 -12.36 -14.12 -5.26
CA LEU A 209 -10.95 -14.48 -5.07
C LEU A 209 -10.77 -15.78 -4.28
N PHE A 210 -11.67 -16.08 -3.34
CA PHE A 210 -11.54 -17.22 -2.43
C PHE A 210 -12.20 -18.49 -2.95
N ASP A 211 -12.78 -18.44 -4.14
CA ASP A 211 -13.50 -19.55 -4.75
C ASP A 211 -12.62 -20.76 -5.05
N VAL A 212 -11.32 -20.55 -5.22
CA VAL A 212 -10.34 -21.64 -5.42
C VAL A 212 -10.12 -22.49 -4.16
N LEU A 213 -10.69 -22.07 -3.02
CA LEU A 213 -10.55 -22.73 -1.73
C LEU A 213 -11.79 -23.57 -1.34
N TYR A 214 -12.91 -23.47 -2.05
CA TYR A 214 -14.10 -24.27 -1.70
C TYR A 214 -14.92 -24.59 -2.93
N ASN A 215 -15.74 -25.64 -2.85
CA ASN A 215 -16.69 -25.94 -3.92
C ASN A 215 -17.90 -24.99 -3.79
N LYS A 216 -18.09 -24.10 -4.76
CA LYS A 216 -19.20 -23.15 -4.78
C LYS A 216 -20.59 -23.77 -4.88
N HIS A 217 -20.69 -24.91 -5.57
CA HIS A 217 -21.97 -25.52 -5.87
C HIS A 217 -22.54 -26.16 -4.61
N ASP A 218 -21.69 -26.92 -3.91
CA ASP A 218 -22.09 -27.70 -2.74
C ASP A 218 -21.72 -27.02 -1.41
N LEU A 219 -20.98 -25.90 -1.46
CA LEU A 219 -20.46 -25.16 -0.30
C LEU A 219 -19.56 -26.02 0.62
N THR A 220 -18.91 -27.02 0.05
CA THR A 220 -18.02 -27.95 0.77
C THR A 220 -16.56 -27.55 0.66
N GLN A 221 -15.76 -27.90 1.66
CA GLN A 221 -14.32 -27.69 1.71
C GLN A 221 -13.65 -28.75 2.59
N ASP A 222 -12.34 -28.95 2.43
CA ASP A 222 -11.60 -30.05 3.06
C ASP A 222 -10.74 -29.62 4.27
N TYR A 223 -10.78 -28.35 4.65
CA TYR A 223 -9.91 -27.78 5.68
C TYR A 223 -10.51 -27.91 7.07
N ASN A 224 -11.73 -27.41 7.26
CA ASN A 224 -12.45 -27.41 8.53
C ASN A 224 -13.78 -28.13 8.37
N ASP A 225 -13.76 -29.42 8.04
CA ASP A 225 -14.99 -30.20 7.82
C ASP A 225 -15.31 -31.08 9.05
N PRO A 226 -16.31 -30.71 9.87
CA PRO A 226 -16.76 -31.50 11.01
C PRO A 226 -17.09 -32.96 10.65
N SER A 227 -17.60 -33.19 9.43
CA SER A 227 -18.01 -34.52 8.96
C SER A 227 -16.81 -35.45 8.71
N LYS A 228 -15.66 -34.88 8.32
CA LYS A 228 -14.42 -35.63 8.03
C LYS A 228 -13.54 -35.82 9.26
N TYR A 229 -13.59 -34.90 10.21
CA TYR A 229 -12.62 -34.84 11.32
C TYR A 229 -13.23 -35.12 12.71
N LYS A 230 -14.42 -35.73 12.79
CA LYS A 230 -15.07 -36.20 14.03
C LYS A 230 -15.10 -35.18 15.19
N HIS A 231 -15.26 -33.89 14.87
CA HIS A 231 -15.45 -32.84 15.87
C HIS A 231 -16.72 -32.05 15.54
N LYS A 232 -17.35 -31.43 16.53
CA LYS A 232 -18.52 -30.58 16.29
C LYS A 232 -18.08 -29.23 15.74
N ALA A 233 -18.80 -28.72 14.73
CA ALA A 233 -18.70 -27.32 14.35
C ALA A 233 -19.00 -26.46 15.58
N LYS A 234 -18.08 -25.59 15.95
CA LYS A 234 -18.37 -24.57 16.96
C LYS A 234 -19.42 -23.62 16.37
N PRO A 235 -20.45 -23.20 17.14
CA PRO A 235 -21.36 -22.17 16.68
C PRO A 235 -20.61 -20.88 16.29
N MET A 236 -21.14 -20.14 15.32
CA MET A 236 -20.63 -18.79 15.03
C MET A 236 -21.00 -17.84 16.17
N GLU A 237 -20.00 -17.39 16.89
CA GLU A 237 -20.15 -16.47 18.01
C GLU A 237 -19.79 -15.06 17.59
N ARG A 238 -20.57 -14.08 18.06
CA ARG A 238 -20.36 -12.66 17.76
C ARG A 238 -18.96 -12.19 18.19
N SER A 239 -18.47 -12.62 19.36
CA SER A 239 -17.14 -12.24 19.88
C SER A 239 -16.01 -12.65 18.93
N ASN A 240 -16.03 -13.89 18.44
CA ASN A 240 -15.01 -14.38 17.53
C ASN A 240 -15.07 -13.64 16.19
N LEU A 241 -16.27 -13.35 15.68
CA LEU A 241 -16.43 -12.56 14.45
C LEU A 241 -15.93 -11.12 14.61
N VAL A 242 -16.12 -10.49 15.78
CA VAL A 242 -15.54 -9.16 16.08
C VAL A 242 -14.03 -9.19 15.97
N GLU A 243 -13.39 -10.14 16.64
CA GLU A 243 -11.93 -10.27 16.63
C GLU A 243 -11.40 -10.52 15.21
N LEU A 244 -11.99 -11.47 14.48
CA LEU A 244 -11.60 -11.79 13.12
C LEU A 244 -11.75 -10.59 12.19
N THR A 245 -12.86 -9.86 12.28
CA THR A 245 -13.12 -8.68 11.46
C THR A 245 -12.14 -7.54 11.79
N GLN A 246 -11.83 -7.32 13.07
CA GLN A 246 -10.82 -6.34 13.48
C GLN A 246 -9.44 -6.68 12.91
N ASN A 247 -9.05 -7.96 12.94
CA ASN A 247 -7.79 -8.42 12.34
C ASN A 247 -7.76 -8.18 10.82
N LEU A 248 -8.88 -8.42 10.12
CA LEU A 248 -9.00 -8.10 8.69
C LEU A 248 -8.88 -6.59 8.40
N PHE A 249 -9.55 -5.74 9.19
CA PHE A 249 -9.41 -4.29 9.04
C PHE A 249 -7.99 -3.80 9.37
N GLN A 250 -7.33 -4.40 10.36
CA GLN A 250 -5.96 -4.06 10.70
C GLN A 250 -5.01 -4.32 9.52
N ILE A 251 -5.08 -5.50 8.87
CA ILE A 251 -4.19 -5.78 7.74
C ILE A 251 -4.46 -4.86 6.54
N LEU A 252 -5.69 -4.37 6.36
CA LEU A 252 -6.04 -3.40 5.32
C LEU A 252 -5.35 -2.03 5.52
N THR A 253 -4.90 -1.71 6.74
CA THR A 253 -4.15 -0.47 7.03
C THR A 253 -2.66 -0.56 6.67
N PHE A 254 -2.13 -1.75 6.39
CA PHE A 254 -0.72 -1.89 6.06
C PHE A 254 -0.38 -1.16 4.76
N PRO A 255 0.75 -0.42 4.68
CA PRO A 255 1.17 0.26 3.46
C PRO A 255 1.24 -0.68 2.24
N TYR A 256 1.59 -1.95 2.49
CA TYR A 256 1.57 -3.01 1.48
C TYR A 256 0.23 -3.12 0.74
N MET A 257 -0.91 -2.97 1.44
CA MET A 257 -2.25 -3.07 0.85
C MET A 257 -2.57 -1.89 -0.09
N SER A 258 -1.79 -0.82 -0.10
CA SER A 258 -1.95 0.30 -1.03
C SER A 258 -1.27 0.07 -2.38
N LEU A 259 -0.52 -1.02 -2.55
CA LEU A 259 0.15 -1.33 -3.81
C LEU A 259 -0.85 -1.74 -4.90
N PRO A 260 -0.72 -1.25 -6.15
CA PRO A 260 -1.64 -1.59 -7.24
C PRO A 260 -1.78 -3.09 -7.49
N ARG A 261 -0.67 -3.84 -7.39
CA ARG A 261 -0.65 -5.30 -7.61
C ARG A 261 -1.49 -6.10 -6.60
N VAL A 262 -1.86 -5.52 -5.46
CA VAL A 262 -2.65 -6.19 -4.42
C VAL A 262 -4.07 -5.65 -4.33
N SER A 263 -4.48 -4.80 -5.26
CA SER A 263 -5.81 -4.16 -5.28
C SER A 263 -6.95 -5.17 -5.25
N ASP A 264 -6.89 -6.23 -6.08
CA ASP A 264 -7.86 -7.34 -6.06
C ASP A 264 -7.98 -8.00 -4.69
N LEU A 265 -6.84 -8.28 -4.06
CA LEU A 265 -6.78 -8.90 -2.73
C LEU A 265 -7.37 -7.94 -1.69
N LYS A 266 -6.99 -6.66 -1.72
CA LYS A 266 -7.53 -5.63 -0.84
C LYS A 266 -9.05 -5.53 -0.96
N GLN A 267 -9.59 -5.45 -2.18
CA GLN A 267 -11.03 -5.37 -2.42
C GLN A 267 -11.76 -6.62 -1.89
N SER A 268 -11.19 -7.80 -2.14
CA SER A 268 -11.75 -9.07 -1.64
C SER A 268 -11.74 -9.13 -0.12
N VAL A 269 -10.65 -8.73 0.52
CA VAL A 269 -10.54 -8.70 1.99
C VAL A 269 -11.49 -7.66 2.60
N LEU A 270 -11.63 -6.49 1.97
CA LEU A 270 -12.57 -5.46 2.41
C LEU A 270 -14.02 -5.94 2.32
N GLN A 271 -14.39 -6.60 1.21
CA GLN A 271 -15.71 -7.18 1.04
C GLN A 271 -15.97 -8.27 2.10
N LEU A 272 -15.02 -9.18 2.31
CA LEU A 272 -15.11 -10.20 3.36
C LEU A 272 -15.33 -9.57 4.74
N ALA A 273 -14.52 -8.59 5.13
CA ALA A 273 -14.64 -7.92 6.41
C ALA A 273 -16.00 -7.20 6.56
N SER A 274 -16.48 -6.54 5.51
CA SER A 274 -17.79 -5.87 5.51
C SER A 274 -18.93 -6.86 5.69
N ASP A 275 -18.92 -7.97 4.97
CA ASP A 275 -20.01 -8.94 5.04
C ASP A 275 -20.03 -9.70 6.37
N ILE A 276 -18.86 -10.04 6.92
CA ILE A 276 -18.78 -10.61 8.26
C ILE A 276 -19.24 -9.60 9.33
N SER A 277 -18.93 -8.31 9.17
CA SER A 277 -19.44 -7.26 10.06
C SER A 277 -20.98 -7.19 10.04
N LYS A 278 -21.60 -7.27 8.86
CA LYS A 278 -23.07 -7.30 8.74
C LYS A 278 -23.66 -8.52 9.47
N TYR A 279 -23.03 -9.68 9.34
CA TYR A 279 -23.49 -10.88 10.06
C TYR A 279 -23.34 -10.73 11.58
N GLN A 280 -22.23 -10.16 12.03
CA GLN A 280 -21.98 -9.85 13.44
C GLN A 280 -23.04 -8.90 14.01
N GLU A 281 -23.45 -7.89 13.26
CA GLU A 281 -24.53 -6.97 13.64
C GLU A 281 -25.87 -7.71 13.73
N TYR A 282 -26.17 -8.57 12.74
CA TYR A 282 -27.35 -9.43 12.76
C TYR A 282 -27.40 -10.32 14.02
N LEU A 283 -26.30 -11.00 14.36
CA LEU A 283 -26.20 -11.79 15.59
C LEU A 283 -26.43 -10.93 16.84
N GLY A 284 -25.89 -9.71 16.86
CA GLY A 284 -26.13 -8.75 17.93
C GLY A 284 -27.60 -8.38 18.08
N ALA A 285 -28.30 -8.12 16.97
CA ALA A 285 -29.72 -7.82 16.96
C ALA A 285 -30.58 -9.01 17.41
N GLN A 286 -30.25 -10.23 16.97
CA GLN A 286 -30.94 -11.45 17.40
C GLN A 286 -30.76 -11.70 18.90
N ASN A 287 -29.53 -11.55 19.42
CA ASN A 287 -29.27 -11.73 20.85
C ASN A 287 -30.02 -10.70 21.70
N LYS A 288 -30.03 -9.43 21.28
CA LYS A 288 -30.83 -8.38 21.94
C LYS A 288 -32.31 -8.73 21.94
N ARG A 289 -32.85 -9.14 20.79
CA ARG A 289 -34.25 -9.55 20.66
C ARG A 289 -34.56 -10.71 21.59
N MET A 290 -33.73 -11.75 21.63
CA MET A 290 -33.93 -12.90 22.50
C MET A 290 -33.90 -12.52 23.98
N LEU A 291 -32.98 -11.64 24.40
CA LEU A 291 -32.96 -11.10 25.76
C LEU A 291 -34.22 -10.30 26.10
N THR A 292 -34.69 -9.45 25.18
CA THR A 292 -35.96 -8.73 25.37
C THR A 292 -37.12 -9.70 25.56
N LEU A 293 -37.20 -10.76 24.75
CA LEU A 293 -38.23 -11.78 24.84
C LEU A 293 -38.16 -12.58 26.15
N TYR A 294 -36.96 -12.90 26.62
CA TYR A 294 -36.75 -13.60 27.88
C TYR A 294 -37.18 -12.76 29.09
N ASN A 295 -36.97 -11.45 29.03
CA ASN A 295 -37.34 -10.51 30.08
C ASN A 295 -38.82 -10.10 30.05
N LEU A 296 -39.63 -10.62 29.11
CA LEU A 296 -41.07 -10.39 29.12
C LEU A 296 -41.71 -11.13 30.30
N PRO A 297 -42.66 -10.50 31.03
CA PRO A 297 -43.34 -11.13 32.16
C PRO A 297 -44.27 -12.28 31.75
N HIS A 298 -44.50 -12.46 30.44
CA HIS A 298 -45.36 -13.48 29.87
C HIS A 298 -44.66 -14.19 28.71
N PRO A 299 -44.90 -15.49 28.52
CA PRO A 299 -44.34 -16.23 27.40
C PRO A 299 -44.80 -15.62 26.06
N VAL A 300 -43.85 -15.51 25.13
CA VAL A 300 -44.04 -14.93 23.78
C VAL A 300 -45.08 -15.69 22.95
N ARG A 301 -45.31 -16.96 23.28
CA ARG A 301 -46.36 -17.79 22.69
C ARG A 301 -47.26 -18.30 23.80
N GLN A 302 -48.55 -18.04 23.68
CA GLN A 302 -49.58 -18.63 24.51
C GLN A 302 -50.14 -19.90 23.84
N PRO A 303 -50.64 -20.88 24.61
CA PRO A 303 -51.27 -22.08 24.07
C PRO A 303 -52.43 -21.78 23.08
N ASN A 304 -53.05 -20.61 23.19
CA ASN A 304 -54.14 -20.14 22.31
C ASN A 304 -53.66 -19.49 21.01
N ASP A 305 -52.35 -19.33 20.78
CA ASP A 305 -51.82 -18.71 19.56
C ASP A 305 -51.89 -19.62 18.31
N GLY A 306 -52.54 -20.78 18.43
CA GLY A 306 -53.29 -21.38 17.33
C GLY A 306 -52.50 -21.85 16.10
N ILE A 307 -51.23 -22.21 16.24
CA ILE A 307 -50.50 -23.00 15.22
C ILE A 307 -49.65 -24.08 15.90
N SER A 308 -50.29 -24.87 16.77
CA SER A 308 -49.86 -26.26 16.94
C SER A 308 -50.63 -27.05 15.90
N THR A 309 -49.99 -27.29 14.75
CA THR A 309 -50.52 -28.20 13.75
C THR A 309 -50.87 -29.52 14.42
N CYS A 310 -52.15 -29.84 14.38
CA CYS A 310 -52.68 -31.15 14.65
C CYS A 310 -51.95 -32.16 13.74
N LEU A 311 -50.97 -32.87 14.28
CA LEU A 311 -50.53 -34.14 13.70
C LEU A 311 -51.56 -35.17 14.15
N ARG A 312 -52.51 -35.48 13.25
CA ARG A 312 -53.23 -36.74 13.23
C ARG A 312 -52.36 -37.79 12.56
#